data_AF-A0A537WZG6-F1
#
_entry.id   AF-A0A537WZG6-F1
#
_cell.length_a   1.000
_cell.length_b   1.000
_cell.length_c   1.000
_cell.angle_alpha   90.00
_cell.angle_beta   90.00
_cell.angle_gamma   90.00
#
_symmetry.space_group_name_H-M   'P 1'
#
loop_
_entity.id
_entity.type
_entity.pdbx_description
1 polymer ?
#
loop_
_entity_poly.entity_id
_entity_poly.type
_entity_poly.pdbx_seq_one_letter_code
_entity_poly.pdbx_strand_id
1 'polypeptide(L)'
;MLAVTLVACSSASLTSSRLVAQTSSRAVRRTPTARTPHPKPPRPTATTSPSPKPPRHTTYPNIPAADLPRYALTPGIALSVSPARICISGYASGARDVSDAEKAAVYARYDVVWVPYAHEVDHLISLELGGSNVIRNLWPEPYAGRWGARTKDVLENRLHDLVCEGRLPLRTAQRQEARNWVAAYWRYLGSPPTVGGSVGLSSGGFYASSYPTASTIYCADDSAWHELSPTYLVHFATFAQAKARFPGYHLHQPC
;
A
#
# COMPACT_ATOMS: atom_id res chain seq x y z
N MET A 1 -24.73 -42.56 -40.92
CA MET A 1 -25.50 -41.62 -41.75
C MET A 1 -26.89 -41.49 -41.14
N LEU A 2 -27.13 -40.41 -40.38
CA LEU A 2 -28.48 -40.01 -39.95
C LEU A 2 -28.60 -38.52 -40.26
N ALA A 3 -29.54 -38.17 -41.14
CA ALA A 3 -29.82 -36.81 -41.56
C ALA A 3 -30.68 -36.10 -40.50
N VAL A 4 -30.29 -34.89 -40.12
CA VAL A 4 -31.17 -33.96 -39.40
C VAL A 4 -31.45 -32.80 -40.34
N THR A 5 -32.73 -32.66 -40.65
CA THR A 5 -33.32 -31.72 -41.60
C THR A 5 -33.34 -30.29 -41.06
N LEU A 6 -33.05 -29.36 -41.98
CA LEU A 6 -33.19 -27.91 -41.85
C LEU A 6 -34.67 -27.51 -41.68
N VAL A 7 -34.94 -26.53 -40.81
CA VAL A 7 -36.09 -25.65 -40.94
C VAL A 7 -35.60 -24.20 -40.82
N ALA A 8 -35.50 -23.53 -41.97
CA ALA A 8 -35.37 -22.10 -42.07
C ALA A 8 -36.78 -21.50 -42.16
N CYS A 9 -37.11 -20.56 -41.26
CA CYS A 9 -38.29 -19.73 -41.41
C CYS A 9 -37.89 -18.35 -41.96
N SER A 10 -38.46 -18.04 -43.11
CA SER A 10 -38.30 -16.80 -43.86
C SER A 10 -39.21 -15.69 -43.35
N SER A 11 -38.67 -14.47 -43.38
CA SER A 11 -39.29 -13.19 -43.80
C SER A 11 -40.58 -12.69 -43.16
N ALA A 12 -40.51 -11.49 -42.57
CA ALA A 12 -41.38 -10.37 -42.96
C ALA A 12 -40.84 -9.03 -42.41
N SER A 13 -40.41 -8.15 -43.32
CA SER A 13 -40.25 -6.72 -43.05
C SER A 13 -41.62 -6.06 -43.02
N LEU A 14 -41.90 -5.26 -41.98
CA LEU A 14 -43.02 -4.32 -41.96
C LEU A 14 -42.47 -2.90 -41.83
N THR A 15 -42.48 -2.21 -42.97
CA THR A 15 -42.38 -0.76 -43.09
C THR A 15 -43.56 -0.10 -42.38
N SER A 16 -43.30 0.80 -41.43
CA SER A 16 -44.29 1.75 -40.95
C SER A 16 -43.83 3.16 -41.31
N SER A 17 -44.60 3.81 -42.18
CA SER A 17 -44.39 5.16 -42.66
C SER A 17 -45.47 6.08 -42.11
N ARG A 18 -45.05 7.32 -41.80
CA ARG A 18 -45.85 8.55 -41.58
C ARG A 18 -46.50 8.65 -40.18
N LEU A 19 -46.53 9.80 -39.50
CA LEU A 19 -46.69 11.18 -39.99
C LEU A 19 -46.11 12.16 -38.96
N VAL A 20 -45.24 13.08 -39.38
CA VAL A 20 -44.78 14.22 -38.55
C VAL A 20 -45.86 15.29 -38.59
N ALA A 21 -46.50 15.57 -37.45
CA ALA A 21 -47.38 16.72 -37.29
C ALA A 21 -46.52 17.97 -37.03
N GLN A 22 -46.42 18.84 -38.03
CA GLN A 22 -45.88 20.19 -37.90
C GLN A 22 -46.94 21.09 -37.25
N THR A 23 -46.70 21.51 -36.01
CA THR A 23 -47.44 22.62 -35.40
C THR A 23 -46.73 23.93 -35.70
N SER A 24 -47.38 24.74 -36.53
CA SER A 24 -46.99 26.11 -36.87
C SER A 24 -47.25 27.02 -35.68
N SER A 25 -46.19 27.45 -35.00
CA SER A 25 -46.25 28.44 -33.92
C SER A 25 -45.62 29.74 -34.36
N ARG A 26 -46.51 30.66 -34.76
CA ARG A 26 -46.37 32.11 -34.97
C ARG A 26 -45.15 32.73 -34.28
N ALA A 27 -44.18 33.18 -35.08
CA ALA A 27 -43.01 33.93 -34.62
C ALA A 27 -43.42 35.31 -34.07
N VAL A 28 -43.28 35.49 -32.76
CA VAL A 28 -43.32 36.81 -32.11
C VAL A 28 -41.99 37.50 -32.41
N ARG A 29 -42.05 38.56 -33.21
CA ARG A 29 -40.92 39.43 -33.54
C ARG A 29 -40.45 40.16 -32.28
N ARG A 30 -39.43 39.62 -31.61
CA ARG A 30 -38.71 40.29 -30.52
C ARG A 30 -37.66 41.21 -31.13
N THR A 31 -37.71 42.48 -30.74
CA THR A 31 -36.73 43.55 -31.04
C THR A 31 -35.33 43.11 -30.59
N PRO A 32 -34.26 43.39 -31.35
CA PRO A 32 -32.90 43.08 -30.92
C PRO A 32 -32.45 44.13 -29.91
N THR A 33 -32.43 43.78 -28.63
CA THR A 33 -31.73 44.57 -27.61
C THR A 33 -30.23 44.40 -27.85
N ALA A 34 -29.52 45.52 -28.06
CA ALA A 34 -28.07 45.53 -28.21
C ALA A 34 -27.40 44.86 -27.01
N ARG A 35 -26.72 43.74 -27.25
CA ARG A 35 -25.97 42.99 -26.24
C ARG A 35 -24.63 43.68 -26.03
N THR A 36 -24.48 44.39 -24.92
CA THR A 36 -23.20 44.93 -24.46
C THR A 36 -22.17 43.79 -24.39
N PRO A 37 -20.92 43.96 -24.88
CA PRO A 37 -19.92 42.91 -24.77
C PRO A 37 -19.61 42.66 -23.30
N HIS A 38 -19.85 41.43 -22.83
CA HIS A 38 -19.33 41.01 -21.52
C HIS A 38 -17.80 40.94 -21.60
N PRO A 39 -17.07 41.45 -20.60
CA PRO A 39 -15.62 41.31 -20.55
C PRO A 39 -15.26 39.82 -20.48
N LYS A 40 -14.32 39.41 -21.33
CA LYS A 40 -13.79 38.04 -21.36
C LYS A 40 -13.15 37.73 -19.99
N PRO A 41 -13.44 36.58 -19.35
CA PRO A 41 -12.77 36.24 -18.09
C PRO A 41 -11.25 36.18 -18.33
N PRO A 42 -10.44 36.67 -17.38
CA PRO A 42 -9.00 36.66 -17.53
C PRO A 42 -8.52 35.22 -17.69
N ARG A 43 -7.65 35.01 -18.68
CA ARG A 43 -6.95 33.73 -18.88
C ARG A 43 -6.23 33.38 -17.57
N PRO A 44 -6.36 32.15 -17.04
CA PRO A 44 -5.60 31.78 -15.86
C PRO A 44 -4.11 31.91 -16.21
N THR A 45 -3.46 32.89 -15.60
CA THR A 45 -2.02 33.00 -15.60
C THR A 45 -1.47 31.70 -15.04
N ALA A 46 -0.69 30.98 -15.85
CA ALA A 46 0.10 29.86 -15.37
C ALA A 46 1.08 30.43 -14.34
N THR A 47 0.70 30.39 -13.07
CA THR A 47 1.64 30.55 -11.97
C THR A 47 2.56 29.35 -12.04
N THR A 48 3.78 29.57 -12.53
CA THR A 48 4.87 28.60 -12.46
C THR A 48 5.21 28.40 -10.98
N SER A 49 4.41 27.60 -10.28
CA SER A 49 4.78 27.09 -8.96
C SER A 49 6.07 26.31 -9.15
N PRO A 50 7.17 26.67 -8.45
CA PRO A 50 8.38 25.88 -8.51
C PRO A 50 8.02 24.46 -8.04
N SER A 51 8.35 23.46 -8.86
CA SER A 51 8.30 22.06 -8.41
C SER A 51 9.01 21.96 -7.06
N PRO A 52 8.42 21.29 -6.06
CA PRO A 52 9.07 21.17 -4.77
C PRO A 52 10.43 20.51 -4.98
N LYS A 53 11.49 21.25 -4.65
CA LYS A 53 12.86 20.74 -4.62
C LYS A 53 12.83 19.43 -3.81
N PRO A 54 13.43 18.33 -4.28
CA PRO A 54 13.47 17.10 -3.50
C PRO A 54 13.99 17.44 -2.10
N PRO A 55 13.36 16.91 -1.04
CA PRO A 55 13.76 17.23 0.32
C PRO A 55 15.26 16.98 0.45
N ARG A 56 15.99 18.01 0.89
CA ARG A 56 17.40 17.91 1.24
C ARG A 56 17.52 16.71 2.17
N HIS A 57 18.37 15.75 1.81
CA HIS A 57 18.59 14.52 2.57
C HIS A 57 18.49 14.83 4.06
N THR A 58 17.44 14.37 4.72
CA THR A 58 17.46 14.25 6.17
C THR A 58 18.47 13.16 6.45
N THR A 59 19.74 13.53 6.46
CA THR A 59 20.81 12.69 6.97
C THR A 59 20.45 12.45 8.42
N TYR A 60 19.93 11.26 8.70
CA TYR A 60 19.81 10.76 10.04
C TYR A 60 21.20 10.29 10.44
N PRO A 61 21.94 11.05 11.28
CA PRO A 61 23.35 10.76 11.54
C PRO A 61 23.58 9.36 12.12
N ASN A 62 22.52 8.72 12.62
CA ASN A 62 22.56 7.41 13.28
C ASN A 62 21.73 6.34 12.55
N ILE A 63 21.40 6.52 11.27
CA ILE A 63 20.73 5.49 10.47
C ILE A 63 21.66 5.13 9.30
N PRO A 64 22.06 3.86 9.16
CA PRO A 64 22.82 3.40 8.01
C PRO A 64 22.10 3.76 6.71
N ALA A 65 22.84 4.25 5.72
CA ALA A 65 22.25 4.57 4.42
C ALA A 65 21.65 3.33 3.72
N ALA A 66 22.14 2.14 4.04
CA ALA A 66 21.60 0.86 3.56
C ALA A 66 20.18 0.56 4.08
N ASP A 67 19.80 1.16 5.21
CA ASP A 67 18.47 1.00 5.82
C ASP A 67 17.44 1.96 5.17
N LEU A 68 17.84 2.74 4.17
CA LEU A 68 16.99 3.74 3.53
C LEU A 68 16.95 3.56 2.00
N PRO A 69 15.77 3.69 1.36
CA PRO A 69 15.69 3.68 -0.08
C PRO A 69 16.40 4.89 -0.69
N ARG A 70 17.07 4.67 -1.83
CA ARG A 70 17.66 5.75 -2.61
C ARG A 70 16.55 6.42 -3.43
N TYR A 71 16.17 7.65 -3.08
CA TYR A 71 15.09 8.38 -3.77
C TYR A 71 15.22 8.44 -5.30
N ALA A 72 16.44 8.52 -5.82
CA ALA A 72 16.69 8.51 -7.27
C ALA A 72 16.27 7.20 -7.95
N LEU A 73 16.30 6.07 -7.23
CA LEU A 73 15.89 4.75 -7.71
C LEU A 73 14.44 4.46 -7.34
N THR A 74 14.04 4.84 -6.12
CA THR A 74 12.77 4.48 -5.49
C THR A 74 12.10 5.74 -4.93
N PRO A 75 11.54 6.61 -5.78
CA PRO A 75 10.85 7.82 -5.35
C PRO A 75 9.50 7.58 -4.65
N GLY A 76 8.97 6.35 -4.68
CA GLY A 76 7.67 5.99 -4.11
C GLY A 76 6.54 6.26 -5.10
N ILE A 77 6.04 5.23 -5.77
CA ILE A 77 4.94 5.33 -6.74
C ILE A 77 3.70 4.68 -6.15
N ALA A 78 2.60 5.43 -6.08
CA ALA A 78 1.30 4.93 -5.65
C ALA A 78 0.32 4.84 -6.83
N LEU A 79 -0.60 3.90 -6.73
CA LEU A 79 -1.77 3.77 -7.60
C LEU A 79 -2.82 4.84 -7.26
N SER A 80 -3.69 5.15 -8.22
CA SER A 80 -4.87 5.99 -7.99
C SER A 80 -6.02 5.17 -7.43
N VAL A 81 -5.93 4.78 -6.16
CA VAL A 81 -6.95 3.98 -5.44
C VAL A 81 -7.67 4.80 -4.38
N SER A 82 -8.84 4.32 -3.94
CA SER A 82 -9.64 4.96 -2.88
C SER A 82 -9.43 4.26 -1.53
N PRO A 83 -9.65 4.96 -0.40
CA PRO A 83 -9.69 4.33 0.93
C PRO A 83 -10.65 3.13 0.98
N ALA A 84 -11.83 3.26 0.38
CA ALA A 84 -12.81 2.18 0.31
C ALA A 84 -12.29 0.92 -0.41
N ARG A 85 -11.31 1.05 -1.31
CA ARG A 85 -10.69 -0.08 -2.01
C ARG A 85 -9.58 -0.73 -1.19
N ILE A 86 -8.77 0.05 -0.49
CA ILE A 86 -7.62 -0.47 0.27
C ILE A 86 -8.04 -1.05 1.63
N CYS A 87 -9.10 -0.52 2.24
CA CYS A 87 -9.58 -0.89 3.58
C CYS A 87 -10.49 -2.14 3.58
N ILE A 88 -10.31 -3.05 2.63
CA ILE A 88 -10.98 -4.35 2.61
C ILE A 88 -9.97 -5.43 2.98
N SER A 89 -10.41 -6.42 3.75
CA SER A 89 -9.56 -7.54 4.13
C SER A 89 -8.98 -8.24 2.89
N GLY A 90 -7.67 -8.49 2.91
CA GLY A 90 -6.95 -9.15 1.82
C GLY A 90 -6.57 -8.26 0.63
N TYR A 91 -6.81 -6.95 0.66
CA TYR A 91 -6.42 -6.07 -0.44
C TYR A 91 -4.90 -6.12 -0.71
N ALA A 92 -4.08 -5.86 0.32
CA ALA A 92 -2.64 -5.74 0.15
C ALA A 92 -2.00 -7.06 -0.30
N SER A 93 -2.39 -8.19 0.30
CA SER A 93 -1.90 -9.51 -0.10
C SER A 93 -2.29 -9.88 -1.53
N GLY A 94 -3.51 -9.55 -1.95
CA GLY A 94 -3.97 -9.76 -3.33
C GLY A 94 -3.38 -8.76 -4.34
N ALA A 95 -2.85 -7.63 -3.90
CA ALA A 95 -2.27 -6.60 -4.76
C ALA A 95 -0.79 -6.82 -5.08
N ARG A 96 -0.09 -7.71 -4.34
CA ARG A 96 1.33 -7.98 -4.55
C ARG A 96 1.55 -8.72 -5.87
N ASP A 97 2.34 -8.11 -6.75
CA ASP A 97 2.69 -8.68 -8.05
C ASP A 97 4.11 -8.22 -8.45
N VAL A 98 5.12 -8.89 -7.89
CA VAL A 98 6.55 -8.61 -8.16
C VAL A 98 7.22 -9.90 -8.58
N SER A 99 7.49 -10.05 -9.87
CA SER A 99 8.17 -11.21 -10.43
C SER A 99 9.61 -11.33 -9.92
N ASP A 100 10.18 -12.55 -9.97
CA ASP A 100 11.58 -12.75 -9.57
C ASP A 100 12.56 -12.01 -10.48
N ALA A 101 12.21 -11.80 -11.75
CA ALA A 101 12.98 -10.96 -12.67
C ALA A 101 13.00 -9.49 -12.20
N GLU A 102 11.87 -8.96 -11.72
CA GLU A 102 11.78 -7.61 -11.16
C GLU A 102 12.58 -7.52 -9.86
N LYS A 103 12.51 -8.53 -8.98
CA LYS A 103 13.33 -8.58 -7.76
C LYS A 103 14.82 -8.55 -8.07
N ALA A 104 15.27 -9.35 -9.03
CA ALA A 104 16.67 -9.35 -9.48
C ALA A 104 17.09 -7.97 -10.04
N ALA A 105 16.20 -7.31 -10.79
CA ALA A 105 16.45 -5.96 -11.31
C ALA A 105 16.56 -4.91 -10.19
N VAL A 106 15.79 -5.03 -9.11
CA VAL A 106 15.89 -4.17 -7.92
C VAL A 106 17.27 -4.32 -7.26
N TYR A 107 17.70 -5.54 -6.99
CA TYR A 107 19.03 -5.81 -6.43
C TYR A 107 20.16 -5.24 -7.30
N ALA A 108 20.10 -5.49 -8.61
CA ALA A 108 21.09 -4.98 -9.56
C ALA A 108 21.16 -3.44 -9.60
N ARG A 109 20.01 -2.74 -9.55
CA ARG A 109 19.97 -1.26 -9.53
C ARG A 109 20.55 -0.66 -8.25
N TYR A 110 20.48 -1.40 -7.15
CA TYR A 110 21.00 -1.00 -5.85
C TYR A 110 22.46 -1.40 -5.60
N ASP A 111 23.05 -2.20 -6.51
CA ASP A 111 24.37 -2.81 -6.32
C ASP A 111 24.45 -3.65 -5.04
N VAL A 112 23.37 -4.39 -4.76
CA VAL A 112 23.24 -5.28 -3.59
C VAL A 112 23.22 -6.72 -4.07
N VAL A 113 24.09 -7.55 -3.50
CA VAL A 113 24.10 -8.99 -3.74
C VAL A 113 22.90 -9.62 -3.01
N TRP A 114 22.14 -10.44 -3.72
CA TRP A 114 21.08 -11.22 -3.10
C TRP A 114 21.68 -12.25 -2.13
N VAL A 115 21.25 -12.19 -0.88
CA VAL A 115 21.58 -13.16 0.17
C VAL A 115 20.25 -13.59 0.80
N PRO A 116 19.99 -14.91 0.93
CA PRO A 116 18.80 -15.39 1.63
C PRO A 116 18.64 -14.72 2.99
N TYR A 117 17.44 -14.23 3.28
CA TYR A 117 17.06 -13.61 4.56
C TYR A 117 17.83 -12.34 4.96
N ALA A 118 18.61 -11.73 4.06
CA ALA A 118 19.26 -10.45 4.35
C ALA A 118 18.35 -9.24 4.04
N HIS A 119 17.60 -9.33 2.94
CA HIS A 119 16.68 -8.28 2.48
C HIS A 119 15.43 -8.90 1.87
N GLU A 120 14.36 -8.11 1.81
CA GLU A 120 13.24 -8.31 0.91
C GLU A 120 13.18 -7.23 -0.16
N VAL A 121 12.64 -7.57 -1.32
CA VAL A 121 12.24 -6.56 -2.29
C VAL A 121 10.86 -6.09 -1.89
N ASP A 122 10.80 -4.86 -1.41
CA ASP A 122 9.59 -4.30 -0.84
C ASP A 122 9.26 -2.90 -1.32
N HIS A 123 8.03 -2.48 -1.05
CA HIS A 123 7.42 -1.26 -1.55
C HIS A 123 7.73 -0.09 -0.61
N LEU A 124 8.22 1.04 -1.14
CA LEU A 124 8.41 2.26 -0.33
C LEU A 124 7.07 2.85 0.11
N ILE A 125 6.13 3.02 -0.82
CA ILE A 125 4.73 3.23 -0.46
C ILE A 125 4.10 1.85 -0.34
N SER A 126 3.60 1.50 0.84
CA SER A 126 3.10 0.15 1.12
C SER A 126 1.92 -0.22 0.23
N LEU A 127 1.74 -1.52 -0.04
CA LEU A 127 0.55 -2.00 -0.74
C LEU A 127 -0.73 -1.67 0.05
N GLU A 128 -0.66 -1.61 1.38
CA GLU A 128 -1.78 -1.22 2.25
C GLU A 128 -2.26 0.22 2.01
N LEU A 129 -1.37 1.08 1.50
CA LEU A 129 -1.66 2.46 1.09
C LEU A 129 -1.79 2.61 -0.43
N GLY A 130 -1.95 1.50 -1.16
CA GLY A 130 -2.09 1.50 -2.62
C GLY A 130 -0.78 1.76 -3.35
N GLY A 131 0.35 1.34 -2.81
CA GLY A 131 1.63 1.28 -3.47
C GLY A 131 1.58 0.57 -4.83
N SER A 132 2.41 1.00 -5.76
CA SER A 132 2.53 0.37 -7.08
C SER A 132 3.59 -0.73 -7.05
N ASN A 133 3.40 -1.81 -7.81
CA ASN A 133 4.39 -2.88 -7.99
C ASN A 133 5.55 -2.50 -8.94
N VAL A 134 5.57 -1.30 -9.52
CA VAL A 134 6.64 -0.89 -10.46
C VAL A 134 7.97 -0.69 -9.73
N ILE A 135 9.09 -0.99 -10.40
CA ILE A 135 10.46 -0.85 -9.84
C ILE A 135 10.75 0.48 -9.13
N ARG A 136 10.10 1.58 -9.53
CA ARG A 136 10.28 2.91 -8.92
C ARG A 136 9.62 3.06 -7.55
N ASN A 137 8.90 2.04 -7.09
CA ASN A 137 8.40 1.91 -5.73
C ASN A 137 9.10 0.76 -4.98
N LEU A 138 10.02 0.02 -5.60
CA LEU A 138 10.65 -1.15 -5.00
C LEU A 138 12.08 -0.89 -4.56
N TRP A 139 12.53 -1.50 -3.47
CA TRP A 139 13.91 -1.43 -2.99
C TRP A 139 14.29 -2.68 -2.19
N PRO A 140 15.59 -3.01 -2.04
CA PRO A 140 16.05 -4.03 -1.10
C PRO A 140 15.95 -3.48 0.32
N GLU A 141 14.90 -3.86 1.03
CA GLU A 141 14.67 -3.50 2.43
C GLU A 141 15.35 -4.52 3.35
N PRO A 142 16.28 -4.10 4.23
CA PRO A 142 17.00 -5.04 5.08
C PRO A 142 16.10 -5.61 6.17
N TYR A 143 16.30 -6.89 6.50
CA TYR A 143 15.66 -7.48 7.67
C TYR A 143 16.35 -7.11 8.98
N ALA A 144 17.68 -6.96 8.94
CA ALA A 144 18.48 -6.65 10.10
C ALA A 144 18.48 -5.15 10.42
N GLY A 145 18.81 -4.82 11.66
CA GLY A 145 18.97 -3.44 12.12
C GLY A 145 17.69 -2.83 12.69
N ARG A 146 17.84 -1.61 13.24
CA ARG A 146 16.74 -0.89 13.91
C ARG A 146 15.74 -0.29 12.94
N TRP A 147 16.13 -0.13 11.67
CA TRP A 147 15.34 0.54 10.64
C TRP A 147 15.18 -0.37 9.41
N GLY A 148 14.87 -1.64 9.66
CA GLY A 148 14.56 -2.63 8.61
C GLY A 148 13.06 -2.89 8.43
N ALA A 149 12.76 -3.88 7.58
CA ALA A 149 11.42 -4.36 7.20
C ALA A 149 10.41 -4.33 8.34
N ARG A 150 10.73 -5.01 9.44
CA ARG A 150 9.82 -5.16 10.59
C ARG A 150 9.47 -3.85 11.27
N THR A 151 10.38 -2.88 11.25
CA THR A 151 10.12 -1.54 11.79
C THR A 151 9.24 -0.74 10.83
N LYS A 152 9.46 -0.87 9.52
CA LYS A 152 8.59 -0.24 8.52
C LYS A 152 7.19 -0.85 8.56
N ASP A 153 7.03 -2.17 8.65
CA ASP A 153 5.73 -2.86 8.75
C ASP A 153 4.83 -2.25 9.84
N VAL A 154 5.38 -1.94 11.02
CA VAL A 154 4.61 -1.31 12.11
C VAL A 154 4.10 0.08 11.72
N LEU A 155 4.91 0.86 10.99
CA LEU A 155 4.47 2.14 10.43
C LEU A 155 3.40 1.95 9.36
N GLU A 156 3.56 1.01 8.45
CA GLU A 156 2.62 0.77 7.34
C GLU A 156 1.23 0.45 7.88
N ASN A 157 1.16 -0.51 8.80
CA ASN A 157 -0.07 -0.88 9.51
C ASN A 157 -0.70 0.34 10.20
N ARG A 158 0.13 1.13 10.91
CA ARG A 158 -0.35 2.34 11.60
C ARG A 158 -0.93 3.37 10.64
N LEU A 159 -0.30 3.58 9.49
CA LEU A 159 -0.79 4.52 8.49
C LEU A 159 -2.06 3.99 7.80
N HIS A 160 -2.13 2.69 7.53
CA HIS A 160 -3.30 2.04 6.99
C HIS A 160 -4.51 2.20 7.93
N ASP A 161 -4.35 1.89 9.21
CA ASP A 161 -5.39 2.07 10.23
C ASP A 161 -5.91 3.51 10.27
N LEU A 162 -5.01 4.49 10.32
CA LEU A 162 -5.39 5.90 10.35
C LEU A 162 -6.15 6.33 9.07
N VAL A 163 -5.82 5.74 7.92
CA VAL A 163 -6.56 6.00 6.68
C VAL A 163 -7.93 5.34 6.72
N CYS A 164 -8.02 4.09 7.17
CA CYS A 164 -9.27 3.33 7.23
C CYS A 164 -10.24 3.84 8.31
N GLU A 165 -9.72 4.42 9.39
CA GLU A 165 -10.48 5.18 10.39
C GLU A 165 -10.90 6.58 9.90
N GLY A 166 -10.44 7.02 8.72
CA GLY A 166 -10.72 8.35 8.18
C GLY A 166 -9.98 9.49 8.89
N ARG A 167 -8.99 9.18 9.73
CA ARG A 167 -8.21 10.14 10.53
C ARG A 167 -7.01 10.70 9.79
N LEU A 168 -6.60 10.07 8.70
CA LEU A 168 -5.50 10.51 7.84
C LEU A 168 -5.92 10.39 6.37
N PRO A 169 -5.81 11.46 5.56
CA PRO A 169 -6.06 11.35 4.13
C PRO A 169 -5.04 10.41 3.47
N LEU A 170 -5.49 9.47 2.63
CA LEU A 170 -4.63 8.51 1.93
C LEU A 170 -3.43 9.17 1.22
N ARG A 171 -3.67 10.25 0.46
CA ARG A 171 -2.60 10.99 -0.22
C ARG A 171 -1.58 11.61 0.74
N THR A 172 -1.96 11.90 1.97
CA THR A 172 -1.03 12.37 3.00
C THR A 172 -0.17 11.23 3.51
N ALA A 173 -0.76 10.06 3.77
CA ALA A 173 -0.04 8.87 4.22
C ALA A 173 1.00 8.41 3.17
N GLN A 174 0.57 8.25 1.91
CA GLN A 174 1.46 7.95 0.78
C GLN A 174 2.64 8.93 0.66
N ARG A 175 2.37 10.22 0.84
CA ARG A 175 3.41 11.27 0.78
C ARG A 175 4.38 11.18 1.95
N GLN A 176 3.95 10.72 3.11
CA GLN A 176 4.79 10.62 4.30
C GLN A 176 5.77 9.45 4.16
N GLU A 177 5.31 8.26 3.75
CA GLU A 177 6.18 7.13 3.44
C GLU A 177 7.19 7.47 2.34
N ALA A 178 6.70 7.94 1.19
CA ALA A 178 7.54 8.23 0.03
C ALA A 178 8.63 9.28 0.28
N ARG A 179 8.34 10.27 1.14
CA ARG A 179 9.32 11.32 1.45
C ARG A 179 10.34 10.85 2.45
N ASN A 180 9.86 10.23 3.53
CA ASN A 180 10.69 9.84 4.66
C ASN A 180 9.87 8.98 5.64
N TRP A 181 9.90 7.67 5.42
CA TRP A 181 9.19 6.72 6.26
C TRP A 181 9.72 6.72 7.71
N VAL A 182 11.02 6.93 7.97
CA VAL A 182 11.58 7.07 9.33
C VAL A 182 10.99 8.27 10.09
N ALA A 183 10.89 9.43 9.43
CA ALA A 183 10.22 10.60 10.04
C ALA A 183 8.74 10.31 10.32
N ALA A 184 8.08 9.58 9.41
CA ALA A 184 6.70 9.17 9.61
C ALA A 184 6.59 8.22 10.80
N TYR A 185 7.49 7.24 10.95
CA TYR A 185 7.57 6.36 12.11
C TYR A 185 7.61 7.19 13.40
N TRP A 186 8.58 8.09 13.54
CA TRP A 186 8.66 8.93 14.75
C TRP A 186 7.42 9.77 14.99
N ARG A 187 6.79 10.28 13.93
CA ARG A 187 5.58 11.09 14.05
C ARG A 187 4.38 10.30 14.57
N TYR A 188 4.21 9.06 14.13
CA TYR A 188 3.00 8.28 14.38
C TYR A 188 3.13 7.25 15.49
N LEU A 189 4.37 6.85 15.82
CA LEU A 189 4.69 5.79 16.77
C LEU A 189 5.69 6.23 17.85
N GLY A 190 6.40 7.35 17.66
CA GLY A 190 7.48 7.75 18.55
C GLY A 190 8.78 6.97 18.27
N SER A 191 9.64 6.80 19.28
CA SER A 191 10.94 6.13 19.10
C SER A 191 10.78 4.63 18.82
N PRO A 192 11.51 4.04 17.85
CA PRO A 192 11.55 2.59 17.71
C PRO A 192 12.17 1.94 18.96
N PRO A 193 11.86 0.67 19.24
CA PRO A 193 12.55 -0.09 20.28
C PRO A 193 14.08 -0.01 20.10
N THR A 194 14.85 0.02 21.20
CA THR A 194 16.31 0.01 21.16
C THR A 194 16.82 -1.41 20.90
N VAL A 195 17.61 -1.57 19.83
CA VAL A 195 18.39 -2.79 19.58
C VAL A 195 19.65 -2.70 20.45
N GLY A 196 19.66 -3.38 21.60
CA GLY A 196 20.86 -3.50 22.44
C GLY A 196 20.72 -2.94 23.85
N GLY A 197 20.22 -3.78 24.75
CA GLY A 197 20.46 -3.71 26.19
C GLY A 197 20.78 -5.10 26.68
N SER A 198 22.05 -5.52 26.58
CA SER A 198 22.50 -6.83 27.04
C SER A 198 22.84 -6.80 28.53
N VAL A 199 21.89 -7.19 29.39
CA VAL A 199 22.17 -7.86 30.68
C VAL A 199 20.97 -8.72 31.09
N GLY A 200 21.15 -10.04 31.18
CA GLY A 200 20.30 -10.95 31.95
C GLY A 200 19.33 -11.84 31.16
N LEU A 201 19.39 -13.15 31.42
CA LEU A 201 18.38 -14.11 30.98
C LEU A 201 16.95 -13.62 31.31
N SER A 202 16.02 -13.84 30.35
CA SER A 202 14.56 -13.74 30.48
C SER A 202 13.96 -12.34 30.75
N SER A 203 13.39 -11.70 29.72
CA SER A 203 12.44 -10.59 29.90
C SER A 203 11.39 -10.50 28.76
N GLY A 204 10.62 -11.54 28.46
CA GLY A 204 10.35 -12.72 29.26
C GLY A 204 9.01 -13.30 28.83
N GLY A 205 8.99 -13.92 27.66
CA GLY A 205 7.80 -14.61 27.23
C GLY A 205 7.81 -15.06 25.79
N PHE A 206 6.66 -15.56 25.40
CA PHE A 206 6.39 -16.12 24.10
C PHE A 206 5.04 -15.60 23.63
N TYR A 207 4.93 -15.33 22.35
CA TYR A 207 3.68 -14.92 21.73
C TYR A 207 3.21 -16.00 20.76
N ALA A 208 1.90 -16.21 20.69
CA ALA A 208 1.29 -17.05 19.67
C ALA A 208 -0.10 -16.53 19.34
N SER A 209 -0.56 -16.78 18.12
CA SER A 209 -1.94 -16.48 17.75
C SER A 209 -2.84 -17.67 18.08
N SER A 210 -4.02 -17.40 18.65
CA SER A 210 -5.08 -18.39 18.86
C SER A 210 -5.96 -18.61 17.62
N TYR A 211 -5.64 -17.97 16.50
CA TYR A 211 -6.38 -18.11 15.25
C TYR A 211 -6.30 -19.55 14.71
N PRO A 212 -7.36 -20.13 14.14
CA PRO A 212 -7.42 -21.56 13.80
C PRO A 212 -6.32 -22.07 12.86
N THR A 213 -5.74 -21.20 12.03
CA THR A 213 -4.67 -21.55 11.08
C THR A 213 -3.26 -21.24 11.57
N ALA A 214 -3.10 -20.63 12.75
CA ALA A 214 -1.78 -20.34 13.31
C ALA A 214 -1.09 -21.65 13.76
N SER A 215 0.25 -21.67 13.68
CA SER A 215 1.05 -22.84 14.08
C SER A 215 2.41 -22.48 14.69
N THR A 216 2.63 -21.21 15.03
CA THR A 216 3.95 -20.67 15.36
C THR A 216 3.93 -19.97 16.72
N ILE A 217 4.97 -20.21 17.51
CA ILE A 217 5.30 -19.53 18.75
C ILE A 217 6.51 -18.63 18.48
N TYR A 218 6.47 -17.40 18.93
CA TYR A 218 7.51 -16.39 18.74
C TYR A 218 8.12 -16.05 20.08
N CYS A 219 9.43 -15.82 20.09
CA CYS A 219 10.12 -15.26 21.25
C CYS A 219 9.64 -13.82 21.51
N ALA A 220 9.69 -13.34 22.74
CA ALA A 220 9.26 -11.97 23.04
C ALA A 220 10.08 -10.90 22.28
N ASP A 221 11.35 -11.19 22.00
CA ASP A 221 12.27 -10.37 21.21
C ASP A 221 12.17 -10.61 19.70
N ASP A 222 11.37 -11.57 19.27
CA ASP A 222 11.10 -11.83 17.85
C ASP A 222 10.07 -10.84 17.31
N SER A 223 10.48 -9.88 16.50
CA SER A 223 9.56 -8.88 15.96
C SER A 223 8.43 -9.45 15.09
N ALA A 224 8.51 -10.69 14.59
CA ALA A 224 7.50 -11.27 13.71
C ALA A 224 6.13 -11.47 14.40
N TRP A 225 6.07 -11.55 15.73
CA TRP A 225 4.77 -11.64 16.40
C TRP A 225 3.96 -10.33 16.34
N HIS A 226 4.58 -9.18 16.04
CA HIS A 226 3.88 -7.91 15.89
C HIS A 226 2.89 -7.89 14.71
N GLU A 227 3.07 -8.78 13.73
CA GLU A 227 2.16 -8.94 12.59
C GLU A 227 0.87 -9.70 12.96
N LEU A 228 0.85 -10.35 14.12
CA LEU A 228 -0.31 -11.10 14.57
C LEU A 228 -1.41 -10.12 14.99
N SER A 229 -2.64 -10.42 14.55
CA SER A 229 -3.81 -9.65 14.97
C SER A 229 -3.92 -9.62 16.50
N PRO A 230 -4.00 -8.42 17.13
CA PRO A 230 -4.14 -8.29 18.57
C PRO A 230 -5.35 -9.03 19.15
N THR A 231 -6.39 -9.23 18.35
CA THR A 231 -7.61 -9.97 18.72
C THR A 231 -7.33 -11.42 19.12
N TYR A 232 -6.33 -12.04 18.48
CA TYR A 232 -6.01 -13.46 18.69
C TYR A 232 -4.67 -13.67 19.41
N LEU A 233 -3.94 -12.60 19.71
CA LEU A 233 -2.62 -12.66 20.31
C LEU A 233 -2.69 -13.15 21.75
N VAL A 234 -1.90 -14.16 22.08
CA VAL A 234 -1.75 -14.71 23.42
C VAL A 234 -0.29 -14.60 23.85
N HIS A 235 -0.08 -14.07 25.05
CA HIS A 235 1.23 -13.99 25.69
C HIS A 235 1.40 -15.09 26.75
N PHE A 236 2.60 -15.64 26.83
CA PHE A 236 3.01 -16.65 27.81
C PHE A 236 4.31 -16.23 28.47
N ALA A 237 4.48 -16.52 29.77
CA ALA A 237 5.74 -16.22 30.46
C ALA A 237 6.85 -17.21 30.09
N THR A 238 6.51 -18.45 29.71
CA THR A 238 7.49 -19.49 29.36
C THR A 238 7.09 -20.29 28.11
N PHE A 239 8.08 -20.87 27.43
CA PHE A 239 7.85 -21.71 26.26
C PHE A 239 7.00 -22.93 26.63
N ALA A 240 7.24 -23.50 27.81
CA ALA A 240 6.48 -24.62 28.34
C ALA A 240 4.97 -24.30 28.45
N GLN A 241 4.62 -23.09 28.88
CA GLN A 241 3.22 -22.64 28.92
C GLN A 241 2.62 -22.50 27.51
N ALA A 242 3.38 -21.92 26.57
CA ALA A 242 2.95 -21.78 25.19
C ALA A 242 2.71 -23.17 24.54
N LYS A 243 3.64 -24.11 24.74
CA LYS A 243 3.53 -25.50 24.25
C LYS A 243 2.41 -26.29 24.94
N ALA A 244 2.15 -26.05 26.22
CA ALA A 244 1.03 -26.68 26.92
C ALA A 244 -0.31 -26.21 26.33
N ARG A 245 -0.42 -24.92 25.99
CA ARG A 245 -1.64 -24.37 25.36
C ARG A 245 -1.78 -24.76 23.90
N PHE A 246 -0.66 -24.82 23.18
CA PHE A 246 -0.58 -25.11 21.74
C PHE A 246 0.45 -26.22 21.43
N PRO A 247 0.13 -27.50 21.70
CA PRO A 247 1.09 -28.61 21.57
C PRO A 247 1.64 -28.81 20.16
N GLY A 248 0.87 -28.45 19.13
CA GLY A 248 1.28 -28.57 17.72
C GLY A 248 2.13 -27.41 17.19
N TYR A 249 2.31 -26.34 17.95
CA TYR A 249 3.01 -25.16 17.43
C TYR A 249 4.52 -25.33 17.50
N HIS A 250 5.23 -24.78 16.51
CA HIS A 250 6.69 -24.76 16.45
C HIS A 250 7.24 -23.38 16.82
N LEU A 251 8.48 -23.33 17.30
CA LEU A 251 9.15 -22.06 17.56
C LEU A 251 9.60 -21.44 16.23
N HIS A 252 9.34 -20.15 16.04
CA HIS A 252 9.67 -19.42 14.80
C HIS A 252 11.18 -19.41 14.54
N GLN A 253 11.95 -19.12 15.57
CA GLN A 253 13.41 -19.15 15.59
C GLN A 253 13.90 -19.33 17.04
N PRO A 254 15.14 -19.78 17.27
CA PRO A 254 15.67 -19.87 18.63
C PRO A 254 15.60 -18.53 19.36
N CYS A 255 15.15 -18.59 20.62
CA CYS A 255 15.45 -17.60 21.65
C CYS A 255 16.74 -18.04 22.38
#